data_AF-A0A7R7GBN3-F1
#
_entry.id   AF-A0A7R7GBN3-F1
#
_cell.length_a   1.000
_cell.length_b   1.000
_cell.length_c   1.000
_cell.angle_alpha   90.00
_cell.angle_beta   90.00
_cell.angle_gamma   90.00
#
_symmetry.space_group_name_H-M   'P 1'
#
loop_
_entity.id
_entity.type
_entity.pdbx_description
1 polymer ?
#
loop_
_entity_poly.entity_id
_entity_poly.type
_entity_poly.pdbx_seq_one_letter_code
_entity_poly.pdbx_strand_id
1 'polypeptide(L)'
;MRYGLLLITALLALGCTEKSSLTESQRRYNHAINEQNQIIIKANDYLNSNISGNITADITHLIYAKEQLSNAKQVLIKAKIVGIKSPEVNLLSDRLSEYDLVAATEAMRLIELAIEKTIQFRRAVDDMPLVPLSGASLESDHMIKYMGQEYNGELNACCISTLKDIEVFLRGSDQDTYWSLRKHILNLEMSLSRFLGDDKFKVDYERSIEELSTNIEKLKDLSVERNQ
;
A
#
# COMPACT_ATOMS: atom_id res chain seq x y z
N MET A 1 85.21 21.36 2.68
CA MET A 1 84.21 21.26 1.59
C MET A 1 83.11 20.28 1.99
N ARG A 2 82.08 20.74 2.71
CA ARG A 2 80.94 19.90 3.15
C ARG A 2 79.74 20.81 3.49
N TYR A 3 79.21 21.53 2.50
CA TYR A 3 77.94 22.27 2.64
C TYR A 3 77.11 22.24 1.33
N GLY A 4 77.34 21.25 0.46
CA GLY A 4 76.61 21.11 -0.81
C GLY A 4 75.40 20.17 -0.75
N LEU A 5 75.09 19.57 0.41
CA LEU A 5 74.10 18.50 0.53
C LEU A 5 72.91 18.84 1.45
N LEU A 6 72.67 20.13 1.73
CA LEU A 6 71.57 20.57 2.61
C LEU A 6 70.54 21.46 1.93
N LEU A 7 70.69 21.78 0.64
CA LEU A 7 69.74 22.64 -0.08
C LEU A 7 68.76 21.90 -1.00
N ILE A 8 68.93 20.59 -1.24
CA ILE A 8 68.07 19.83 -2.16
C ILE A 8 66.85 19.24 -1.43
N THR A 9 66.89 19.08 -0.11
CA THR A 9 65.77 18.52 0.67
C THR A 9 64.67 19.53 1.01
N ALA A 10 64.90 20.84 0.86
CA ALA A 10 63.90 21.87 1.16
C ALA A 10 62.95 22.18 -0.03
N LEU A 11 63.28 21.74 -1.25
CA LEU A 11 62.48 22.01 -2.46
C LEU A 11 61.42 20.92 -2.78
N LEU A 12 61.43 19.80 -2.05
CA LEU A 12 60.44 18.72 -2.22
C LEU A 12 59.23 18.81 -1.28
N ALA A 13 59.22 19.78 -0.35
CA ALA A 13 58.11 19.99 0.58
C ALA A 13 57.04 20.99 0.08
N LEU A 14 57.22 21.57 -1.12
CA LEU A 14 56.24 22.41 -1.81
C LEU A 14 55.40 21.62 -2.83
N GLY A 15 55.21 20.32 -2.59
CA GLY A 15 54.17 19.56 -3.26
C GLY A 15 52.82 20.12 -2.84
N CYS A 16 52.20 20.92 -3.73
CA CYS A 16 50.86 21.46 -3.62
C CYS A 16 49.91 20.45 -2.99
N THR A 17 49.56 20.65 -1.72
CA THR A 17 48.32 20.11 -1.18
C THR A 17 47.21 21.06 -1.62
N GLU A 18 46.87 21.03 -2.91
CA GLU A 18 45.52 21.44 -3.28
C GLU A 18 44.59 20.52 -2.49
N LYS A 19 43.89 21.10 -1.50
CA LYS A 19 42.69 20.47 -0.96
C LYS A 19 41.82 20.17 -2.17
N SER A 20 41.78 18.90 -2.57
CA SER A 20 40.92 18.41 -3.64
C SER A 20 39.50 18.89 -3.35
N SER A 21 39.09 19.96 -4.02
CA SER A 21 37.73 20.47 -3.90
C SER A 21 36.82 19.48 -4.59
N LEU A 22 35.70 19.13 -3.96
CA LEU A 22 34.72 18.23 -4.57
C LEU A 22 34.37 18.69 -5.99
N THR A 23 34.43 17.76 -6.94
CA THR A 23 33.96 18.02 -8.30
C THR A 23 32.46 18.34 -8.28
N GLU A 24 31.96 19.00 -9.32
CA GLU A 24 30.53 19.30 -9.41
C GLU A 24 29.66 18.03 -9.34
N SER A 25 30.12 16.94 -9.96
CA SER A 25 29.47 15.64 -9.88
C SER A 25 29.43 15.09 -8.45
N GLN A 26 30.51 15.23 -7.69
CA GLN A 26 30.56 14.83 -6.29
C GLN A 26 29.65 15.70 -5.41
N ARG A 27 29.60 17.02 -5.66
CA ARG A 27 28.68 17.93 -4.95
C ARG A 27 27.22 17.56 -5.21
N ARG A 28 26.86 17.36 -6.48
CA ARG A 28 25.51 16.92 -6.88
C ARG A 28 25.15 15.58 -6.25
N TYR A 29 26.06 14.61 -6.26
CA TYR A 29 25.85 13.31 -5.64
C TYR A 29 25.61 13.43 -4.14
N ASN A 30 26.50 14.14 -3.42
CA ASN A 30 26.38 14.32 -1.97
C ASN A 30 25.09 15.05 -1.60
N HIS A 31 24.70 16.08 -2.37
CA HIS A 31 23.43 16.77 -2.16
C HIS A 31 22.24 15.82 -2.33
N ALA A 32 22.19 15.06 -3.43
CA ALA A 32 21.08 14.17 -3.74
C ALA A 32 20.96 13.02 -2.71
N ILE A 33 22.08 12.44 -2.27
CA ILE A 33 22.06 11.41 -1.22
C ILE A 33 21.60 11.99 0.12
N ASN A 34 22.08 13.17 0.50
CA ASN A 34 21.65 13.81 1.73
C ASN A 34 20.14 14.13 1.72
N GLU A 35 19.63 14.66 0.60
CA GLU A 35 18.20 14.92 0.42
C GLU A 35 17.36 13.63 0.48
N GLN A 36 17.78 12.58 -0.24
CA GLN A 36 17.15 11.26 -0.19
C GLN A 36 17.09 10.72 1.25
N ASN A 37 18.21 10.75 1.96
CA ASN A 37 18.30 10.24 3.33
C ASN A 37 17.44 11.04 4.30
N GLN A 38 17.34 12.37 4.15
CA GLN A 38 16.45 13.18 4.96
C GLN A 38 14.98 12.81 4.79
N ILE A 39 14.55 12.48 3.56
CA ILE A 39 13.18 11.99 3.30
C ILE A 39 12.96 10.64 3.99
N ILE A 40 13.90 9.70 3.85
CA ILE A 40 13.81 8.36 4.45
C ILE A 40 13.80 8.42 5.99
N ILE A 41 14.63 9.26 6.60
CA ILE A 41 14.66 9.44 8.05
C ILE A 41 13.29 9.95 8.54
N LYS A 42 12.76 11.00 7.91
CA LYS A 42 11.44 11.55 8.28
C LYS A 42 10.32 10.53 8.13
N ALA A 43 10.35 9.72 7.07
CA ALA A 43 9.37 8.65 6.88
C ALA A 43 9.45 7.60 7.99
N ASN A 44 10.67 7.18 8.36
CA ASN A 44 10.87 6.23 9.45
C ASN A 44 10.44 6.78 10.81
N ASP A 45 10.79 8.03 11.13
CA ASP A 45 10.39 8.69 12.38
C ASP A 45 8.86 8.82 12.47
N TYR A 46 8.22 9.14 11.33
CA TYR A 46 6.76 9.18 11.23
C TYR A 46 6.14 7.80 11.49
N LEU A 47 6.65 6.73 10.85
CA LEU A 47 6.15 5.38 11.10
C LEU A 47 6.36 4.95 12.56
N ASN A 48 7.53 5.23 13.15
CA ASN A 48 7.81 4.89 14.54
C ASN A 48 6.84 5.56 15.53
N SER A 49 6.28 6.70 15.17
CA SER A 49 5.41 7.49 16.05
C SER A 49 3.91 7.21 15.86
N ASN A 50 3.52 6.63 14.71
CA ASN A 50 2.10 6.54 14.32
C ASN A 50 1.60 5.10 14.10
N ILE A 51 2.48 4.11 13.99
CA ILE A 51 2.06 2.71 13.79
C ILE A 51 1.67 2.11 15.14
N SER A 52 0.46 1.54 15.19
CA SER A 52 -0.14 0.93 16.37
C SER A 52 -0.13 -0.61 16.32
N GLY A 53 0.14 -1.19 15.16
CA GLY A 53 0.00 -2.62 14.89
C GLY A 53 -1.41 -3.01 14.44
N ASN A 54 -2.33 -2.05 14.31
CA ASN A 54 -3.65 -2.27 13.74
C ASN A 54 -3.67 -1.76 12.30
N ILE A 55 -3.71 -2.68 11.33
CA ILE A 55 -3.60 -2.33 9.91
C ILE A 55 -4.69 -1.37 9.42
N THR A 56 -5.92 -1.47 9.94
CA THR A 56 -7.02 -0.57 9.59
C THR A 56 -6.76 0.87 10.02
N ALA A 57 -6.18 1.06 11.21
CA ALA A 57 -5.78 2.38 11.69
C ALA A 57 -4.50 2.88 11.02
N ASP A 58 -3.57 1.96 10.74
CA ASP A 58 -2.22 2.28 10.28
C ASP A 58 -2.13 2.52 8.76
N ILE A 59 -3.13 2.10 7.97
CA ILE A 59 -3.03 2.06 6.49
C ILE A 59 -2.71 3.41 5.87
N THR A 60 -3.31 4.50 6.37
CA THR A 60 -3.07 5.85 5.85
C THR A 60 -1.64 6.32 6.14
N HIS A 61 -1.09 5.95 7.30
CA HIS A 61 0.30 6.23 7.66
C HIS A 61 1.29 5.44 6.80
N LEU A 62 0.97 4.19 6.50
CA LEU A 62 1.76 3.33 5.60
C LEU A 62 1.75 3.86 4.16
N ILE A 63 0.60 4.31 3.65
CA ILE A 63 0.50 4.97 2.33
C ILE A 63 1.37 6.21 2.27
N TYR A 64 1.32 7.07 3.29
CA TYR A 64 2.17 8.25 3.37
C TYR A 64 3.66 7.89 3.31
N ALA A 65 4.10 6.90 4.09
CA ALA A 65 5.49 6.46 4.06
C ALA A 65 5.90 5.87 2.70
N LYS A 66 4.99 5.16 2.02
CA LYS A 66 5.20 4.64 0.66
C LYS A 66 5.33 5.76 -0.38
N GLU A 67 4.57 6.85 -0.21
CA GLU A 67 4.75 8.08 -1.01
C GLU A 67 6.13 8.70 -0.75
N GLN A 68 6.57 8.81 0.52
CA GLN A 68 7.90 9.32 0.84
C GLN A 68 9.02 8.45 0.24
N LEU A 69 8.87 7.12 0.25
CA LEU A 69 9.79 6.21 -0.43
C LEU A 69 9.85 6.49 -1.94
N SER A 70 8.72 6.71 -2.59
CA SER A 70 8.67 7.10 -4.01
C SER A 70 9.40 8.42 -4.26
N ASN A 71 9.12 9.43 -3.42
CA ASN A 71 9.78 10.74 -3.50
C ASN A 71 11.30 10.62 -3.32
N ALA A 72 11.76 9.83 -2.35
CA ALA A 72 13.16 9.54 -2.11
C ALA A 72 13.85 8.88 -3.32
N LYS A 73 13.17 7.92 -3.99
CA LYS A 73 13.66 7.30 -5.23
C LYS A 73 13.78 8.33 -6.37
N GLN A 74 12.87 9.30 -6.45
CA GLN A 74 12.87 10.34 -7.48
C GLN A 74 14.01 11.34 -7.35
N VAL A 75 14.60 11.54 -6.16
CA VAL A 75 15.71 12.49 -5.94
C VAL A 75 16.90 12.16 -6.86
N LEU A 76 17.34 10.90 -6.87
CA LEU A 76 18.46 10.46 -7.71
C LEU A 76 18.13 10.54 -9.20
N ILE A 77 16.90 10.18 -9.59
CA ILE A 77 16.43 10.26 -10.97
C ILE A 77 16.48 11.70 -11.47
N LYS A 78 15.93 12.66 -10.69
CA LYS A 78 15.95 14.10 -11.02
C LYS A 78 17.38 14.65 -11.09
N ALA A 79 18.27 14.16 -10.23
CA ALA A 79 19.69 14.50 -10.26
C ALA A 79 20.46 13.86 -11.44
N LYS A 80 19.82 12.99 -12.24
CA LYS A 80 20.43 12.20 -13.32
C LYS A 80 21.53 11.25 -12.81
N ILE A 81 21.37 10.73 -11.59
CA ILE A 81 22.25 9.74 -10.98
C ILE A 81 21.62 8.37 -11.21
N VAL A 82 22.33 7.48 -11.89
CA VAL A 82 21.86 6.14 -12.28
C VAL A 82 22.79 5.05 -11.74
N GLY A 83 22.28 3.83 -11.57
CA GLY A 83 23.07 2.67 -11.16
C GLY A 83 23.50 2.64 -9.69
N ILE A 84 23.09 3.63 -8.90
CA ILE A 84 23.38 3.67 -7.45
C ILE A 84 22.24 3.01 -6.68
N LYS A 85 22.60 2.09 -5.79
CA LYS A 85 21.68 1.50 -4.81
C LYS A 85 21.78 2.31 -3.50
N SER A 86 20.65 2.69 -2.92
CA SER A 86 20.60 3.28 -1.58
C SER A 86 20.17 2.21 -0.58
N PRO A 87 21.03 1.83 0.39
CA PRO A 87 20.67 0.93 1.47
C PRO A 87 19.44 1.41 2.25
N GLU A 88 19.32 2.70 2.49
CA GLU A 88 18.24 3.32 3.28
C GLU A 88 16.89 3.21 2.57
N VAL A 89 16.88 3.41 1.25
CA VAL A 89 15.69 3.18 0.41
C VAL A 89 15.26 1.71 0.47
N ASN A 90 16.21 0.77 0.41
CA ASN A 90 15.90 -0.65 0.50
C ASN A 90 15.34 -1.01 1.87
N LEU A 91 15.96 -0.55 2.96
CA LEU A 91 15.47 -0.79 4.33
C LEU A 91 14.05 -0.29 4.54
N LEU A 92 13.71 0.92 4.08
CA LEU A 92 12.33 1.41 4.17
C LEU A 92 11.38 0.60 3.27
N SER A 93 11.83 0.19 2.07
CA SER A 93 11.04 -0.66 1.17
C SER A 93 10.73 -2.01 1.81
N ASP A 94 11.73 -2.64 2.43
CA ASP A 94 11.61 -3.94 3.09
C ASP A 94 10.67 -3.81 4.30
N ARG A 95 10.87 -2.79 5.14
CA ARG A 95 9.97 -2.49 6.28
C ARG A 95 8.53 -2.32 5.84
N LEU A 96 8.26 -1.61 4.74
CA LEU A 96 6.89 -1.43 4.24
C LEU A 96 6.31 -2.75 3.71
N SER A 97 7.13 -3.60 3.09
CA SER A 97 6.67 -4.90 2.56
C SER A 97 6.24 -5.89 3.65
N GLU A 98 6.69 -5.72 4.89
CA GLU A 98 6.23 -6.52 6.04
C GLU A 98 4.72 -6.38 6.28
N TYR A 99 4.11 -5.28 5.84
CA TYR A 99 2.68 -5.02 6.00
C TYR A 99 1.84 -5.50 4.81
N ASP A 100 2.45 -5.90 3.69
CA ASP A 100 1.71 -6.29 2.47
C ASP A 100 0.76 -7.46 2.76
N LEU A 101 1.25 -8.51 3.42
CA LEU A 101 0.44 -9.69 3.75
C LEU A 101 -0.64 -9.37 4.79
N VAL A 102 -0.34 -8.52 5.77
CA VAL A 102 -1.30 -8.10 6.80
C VAL A 102 -2.44 -7.30 6.16
N ALA A 103 -2.11 -6.36 5.26
CA ALA A 103 -3.08 -5.59 4.49
C ALA A 103 -3.91 -6.49 3.57
N ALA A 104 -3.27 -7.44 2.88
CA ALA A 104 -3.98 -8.40 2.03
C ALA A 104 -4.97 -9.27 2.82
N THR A 105 -4.56 -9.73 4.01
CA THR A 105 -5.41 -10.52 4.91
C THR A 105 -6.62 -9.71 5.37
N GLU A 106 -6.41 -8.46 5.81
CA GLU A 106 -7.51 -7.59 6.22
C GLU A 106 -8.45 -7.26 5.07
N ALA A 107 -7.92 -7.04 3.86
CA ALA A 107 -8.76 -6.82 2.69
C ALA A 107 -9.66 -8.03 2.38
N MET A 108 -9.16 -9.26 2.50
CA MET A 108 -10.01 -10.45 2.33
C MET A 108 -11.14 -10.48 3.36
N ARG A 109 -10.83 -10.23 4.65
CA ARG A 109 -11.83 -10.17 5.71
C ARG A 109 -12.91 -9.13 5.40
N LEU A 110 -12.53 -7.96 4.88
CA LEU A 110 -13.46 -6.89 4.52
C LEU A 110 -14.28 -7.21 3.27
N ILE A 111 -13.72 -7.93 2.29
CA ILE A 111 -14.46 -8.42 1.11
C ILE A 111 -15.52 -9.46 1.54
N GLU A 112 -15.16 -10.41 2.39
CA GLU A 112 -16.09 -11.41 2.91
C GLU A 112 -17.23 -10.76 3.71
N LEU A 113 -16.91 -9.78 4.56
CA LEU A 113 -17.90 -9.01 5.30
C LEU A 113 -18.83 -8.22 4.36
N ALA A 114 -18.29 -7.64 3.30
CA ALA A 114 -19.08 -6.94 2.28
C ALA A 114 -20.06 -7.91 1.59
N ILE A 115 -19.60 -9.10 1.20
CA ILE A 115 -20.45 -10.15 0.60
C ILE A 115 -21.55 -10.60 1.57
N GLU A 116 -21.21 -10.83 2.84
CA GLU A 116 -22.19 -11.22 3.87
C GLU A 116 -23.29 -10.16 4.01
N LYS A 117 -22.92 -8.88 4.11
CA LYS A 117 -23.89 -7.78 4.15
C LYS A 117 -24.76 -7.72 2.90
N THR A 118 -24.20 -7.97 1.71
CA THR A 118 -24.97 -8.05 0.47
C THR A 118 -25.98 -9.21 0.49
N ILE A 119 -25.61 -10.38 1.03
CA ILE A 119 -26.52 -11.51 1.20
C ILE A 119 -27.65 -11.17 2.19
N GLN A 120 -27.32 -10.54 3.31
CA GLN A 120 -28.30 -10.11 4.30
C GLN A 120 -29.28 -9.08 3.72
N PHE A 121 -28.79 -8.11 2.95
CA PHE A 121 -29.63 -7.13 2.25
C PHE A 121 -30.58 -7.82 1.25
N ARG A 122 -30.09 -8.75 0.43
CA ARG A 122 -30.94 -9.50 -0.51
C ARG A 122 -32.07 -10.22 0.21
N ARG A 123 -31.77 -10.94 1.29
CA ARG A 123 -32.78 -11.62 2.11
C ARG A 123 -33.80 -10.65 2.68
N ALA A 124 -33.35 -9.53 3.22
CA ALA A 124 -34.25 -8.52 3.80
C ALA A 124 -35.19 -7.89 2.76
N VAL A 125 -34.76 -7.77 1.49
CA VAL A 125 -35.61 -7.35 0.38
C VAL A 125 -36.58 -8.46 -0.04
N ASP A 126 -36.11 -9.69 -0.18
CA ASP A 126 -36.93 -10.85 -0.59
C ASP A 126 -38.03 -11.17 0.44
N ASP A 127 -37.76 -10.97 1.73
CA ASP A 127 -38.70 -11.19 2.83
C ASP A 127 -39.72 -10.05 3.01
N MET A 128 -39.63 -8.97 2.21
CA MET A 128 -40.63 -7.90 2.27
C MET A 128 -42.00 -8.37 1.79
N PRO A 129 -43.08 -8.11 2.55
CA PRO A 129 -44.42 -8.42 2.09
C PRO A 129 -44.78 -7.58 0.86
N LEU A 130 -44.98 -8.25 -0.28
CA LEU A 130 -45.31 -7.64 -1.58
C LEU A 130 -46.71 -7.00 -1.64
N VAL A 131 -47.49 -7.03 -0.57
CA VAL A 131 -48.90 -6.59 -0.56
C VAL A 131 -49.16 -5.69 0.65
N PRO A 132 -49.67 -4.46 0.46
CA PRO A 132 -50.14 -3.67 1.58
C PRO A 132 -51.43 -4.33 2.11
N LEU A 133 -51.49 -4.60 3.42
CA LEU A 133 -52.70 -5.09 4.10
C LEU A 133 -53.90 -4.14 3.96
N SER A 134 -53.70 -2.95 3.38
CA SER A 134 -54.73 -1.97 3.05
C SER A 134 -54.34 -1.15 1.81
N GLY A 135 -54.54 -1.68 0.60
CA GLY A 135 -54.88 -0.92 -0.62
C GLY A 135 -53.96 0.20 -1.15
N ALA A 136 -52.82 0.53 -0.52
CA ALA A 136 -51.92 1.60 -0.93
C ALA A 136 -50.55 1.03 -1.34
N SER A 137 -50.33 0.87 -2.65
CA SER A 137 -49.08 0.34 -3.23
C SER A 137 -47.91 1.33 -3.22
N LEU A 138 -47.99 2.40 -2.42
CA LEU A 138 -47.05 3.53 -2.45
C LEU A 138 -45.93 3.42 -1.39
N GLU A 139 -45.94 2.44 -0.47
CA GLU A 139 -44.98 2.36 0.63
C GLU A 139 -43.77 1.42 0.37
N SER A 140 -43.91 0.39 -0.49
CA SER A 140 -42.86 -0.61 -0.72
C SER A 140 -41.63 -0.08 -1.46
N ASP A 141 -41.82 0.74 -2.50
CA ASP A 141 -40.71 1.28 -3.30
C ASP A 141 -39.87 2.28 -2.50
N HIS A 142 -40.52 3.07 -1.65
CA HIS A 142 -39.85 3.98 -0.72
C HIS A 142 -39.05 3.21 0.34
N MET A 143 -39.57 2.07 0.82
CA MET A 143 -38.89 1.21 1.78
C MET A 143 -37.65 0.54 1.18
N ILE A 144 -37.77 -0.05 -0.02
CA ILE A 144 -36.63 -0.65 -0.74
C ILE A 144 -35.56 0.40 -1.01
N LYS A 145 -35.95 1.61 -1.43
CA LYS A 145 -35.02 2.71 -1.64
C LYS A 145 -34.30 3.11 -0.35
N TYR A 146 -35.02 3.25 0.76
CA TYR A 146 -34.43 3.56 2.06
C TYR A 146 -33.43 2.48 2.50
N MET A 147 -33.82 1.20 2.41
CA MET A 147 -32.92 0.09 2.75
C MET A 147 -31.69 0.02 1.86
N GLY A 148 -31.83 0.33 0.56
CA GLY A 148 -30.69 0.45 -0.34
C GLY A 148 -29.74 1.57 0.05
N GLN A 149 -30.26 2.70 0.54
CA GLN A 149 -29.42 3.81 1.03
C GLN A 149 -28.67 3.43 2.30
N GLU A 150 -29.34 2.83 3.29
CA GLU A 150 -28.73 2.35 4.53
C GLU A 150 -27.66 1.29 4.23
N TYR A 151 -27.98 0.31 3.40
CA TYR A 151 -27.04 -0.72 2.95
C TYR A 151 -25.78 -0.10 2.32
N ASN A 152 -25.94 0.84 1.39
CA ASN A 152 -24.79 1.50 0.74
C ASN A 152 -23.95 2.31 1.75
N GLY A 153 -24.60 2.98 2.70
CA GLY A 153 -23.93 3.72 3.77
C GLY A 153 -23.10 2.80 4.67
N GLU A 154 -23.69 1.69 5.12
CA GLU A 154 -23.00 0.68 5.94
C GLU A 154 -21.85 0.02 5.20
N LEU A 155 -22.07 -0.38 3.93
CA LEU A 155 -21.06 -1.03 3.10
C LEU A 155 -19.85 -0.12 2.91
N ASN A 156 -20.10 1.17 2.66
CA ASN A 156 -19.04 2.14 2.50
C ASN A 156 -18.24 2.34 3.79
N ALA A 157 -18.93 2.49 4.91
CA ALA A 157 -18.32 2.74 6.21
C ALA A 157 -17.57 1.52 6.77
N CYS A 158 -18.10 0.31 6.61
CA CYS A 158 -17.47 -0.88 7.16
C CYS A 158 -16.24 -1.32 6.37
N CYS A 159 -16.30 -1.15 5.04
CA CYS A 159 -15.54 -2.01 4.15
C CYS A 159 -14.92 -1.24 2.98
N ILE A 160 -15.73 -0.57 2.15
CA ILE A 160 -15.24 -0.01 0.88
C ILE A 160 -14.16 1.05 1.09
N SER A 161 -14.32 1.96 2.07
CA SER A 161 -13.33 3.02 2.30
C SER A 161 -11.96 2.45 2.63
N THR A 162 -11.90 1.55 3.63
CA THR A 162 -10.66 0.89 4.04
C THR A 162 -10.07 0.02 2.92
N LEU A 163 -10.91 -0.68 2.16
CA LEU A 163 -10.46 -1.47 1.01
C LEU A 163 -9.79 -0.60 -0.04
N LYS A 164 -10.32 0.60 -0.34
CA LYS A 164 -9.70 1.55 -1.27
C LYS A 164 -8.32 1.99 -0.79
N ASP A 165 -8.15 2.23 0.51
CA ASP A 165 -6.84 2.56 1.08
C ASP A 165 -5.87 1.37 0.99
N ILE A 166 -6.31 0.16 1.31
CA ILE A 166 -5.49 -1.05 1.15
C ILE A 166 -5.08 -1.26 -0.31
N GLU A 167 -5.98 -1.02 -1.27
CA GLU A 167 -5.64 -1.09 -2.70
C GLU A 167 -4.52 -0.13 -3.06
N VAL A 168 -4.60 1.12 -2.58
CA VAL A 168 -3.56 2.13 -2.80
C VAL A 168 -2.24 1.70 -2.16
N PHE A 169 -2.29 1.20 -0.92
CA PHE A 169 -1.12 0.72 -0.23
C PHE A 169 -0.44 -0.43 -0.98
N LEU A 170 -1.18 -1.40 -1.51
CA LEU A 170 -0.63 -2.55 -2.22
C LEU A 170 -0.13 -2.22 -3.65
N ARG A 171 -0.25 -0.97 -4.12
CA ARG A 171 0.27 -0.56 -5.44
C ARG A 171 1.77 -0.78 -5.57
N GLY A 172 2.19 -1.36 -6.69
CA GLY A 172 3.61 -1.59 -6.98
C GLY A 172 4.27 -2.71 -6.17
N SER A 173 3.48 -3.57 -5.51
CA SER A 173 3.98 -4.88 -5.08
C SER A 173 4.04 -5.82 -6.28
N ASP A 174 5.10 -6.63 -6.36
CA ASP A 174 5.38 -7.52 -7.49
C ASP A 174 4.69 -8.89 -7.37
N GLN A 175 3.92 -9.12 -6.30
CA GLN A 175 3.21 -10.37 -6.08
C GLN A 175 1.88 -10.39 -6.87
N ASP A 176 1.74 -11.36 -7.78
CA ASP A 176 0.53 -11.54 -8.61
C ASP A 176 -0.75 -11.65 -7.76
N THR A 177 -0.67 -12.31 -6.61
CA THR A 177 -1.79 -12.42 -5.66
C THR A 177 -2.30 -11.06 -5.20
N TYR A 178 -1.41 -10.12 -4.87
CA TYR A 178 -1.81 -8.78 -4.45
C TYR A 178 -2.37 -7.96 -5.60
N TRP A 179 -1.84 -8.15 -6.82
CA TRP A 179 -2.44 -7.55 -8.00
C TRP A 179 -3.87 -8.06 -8.25
N SER A 180 -4.10 -9.37 -8.10
CA SER A 180 -5.43 -9.96 -8.24
C SER A 180 -6.40 -9.42 -7.18
N LEU A 181 -5.97 -9.39 -5.91
CA LEU A 181 -6.73 -8.79 -4.82
C LEU A 181 -7.13 -7.34 -5.11
N ARG A 182 -6.18 -6.51 -5.56
CA ARG A 182 -6.47 -5.11 -5.92
C ARG A 182 -7.53 -5.00 -7.01
N LYS A 183 -7.54 -5.91 -7.99
CA LYS A 183 -8.61 -5.95 -9.01
C LYS A 183 -9.96 -6.31 -8.41
N HIS A 184 -10.03 -7.24 -7.46
CA HIS A 184 -11.28 -7.55 -6.77
C HIS A 184 -11.79 -6.34 -5.99
N ILE A 185 -10.92 -5.62 -5.29
CA ILE A 185 -11.26 -4.40 -4.57
C ILE A 185 -11.83 -3.34 -5.50
N LEU A 186 -11.14 -3.04 -6.61
CA LEU A 186 -11.56 -2.01 -7.56
C LEU A 186 -12.91 -2.30 -8.21
N ASN A 187 -13.28 -3.57 -8.34
CA ASN A 187 -14.54 -3.99 -8.95
C ASN A 187 -15.60 -4.39 -7.93
N LEU A 188 -15.34 -4.27 -6.62
CA LEU A 188 -16.19 -4.84 -5.58
C LEU A 188 -17.62 -4.30 -5.66
N GLU A 189 -17.81 -2.99 -5.73
CA GLU A 189 -19.14 -2.36 -5.81
C GLU A 189 -19.96 -2.90 -7.01
N MET A 190 -19.33 -3.02 -8.19
CA MET A 190 -19.97 -3.57 -9.39
C MET A 190 -20.29 -5.05 -9.22
N SER A 191 -19.37 -5.83 -8.66
CA SER A 191 -19.56 -7.25 -8.39
C SER A 191 -20.70 -7.49 -7.41
N LEU A 192 -20.77 -6.74 -6.30
CA LEU A 192 -21.86 -6.85 -5.32
C LEU A 192 -23.22 -6.46 -5.92
N SER A 193 -23.26 -5.46 -6.79
CA SER A 193 -24.49 -5.12 -7.53
C SER A 193 -24.97 -6.27 -8.41
N ARG A 194 -24.05 -6.91 -9.16
CA ARG A 194 -24.38 -8.10 -9.96
C ARG A 194 -24.75 -9.32 -9.10
N PHE A 195 -24.09 -9.48 -7.96
CA PHE A 195 -24.32 -10.56 -7.00
C PHE A 195 -25.77 -10.59 -6.49
N LEU A 196 -26.43 -9.43 -6.40
CA LEU A 196 -27.84 -9.34 -5.99
C LEU A 196 -28.82 -9.95 -7.00
N GLY A 197 -28.50 -9.95 -8.30
CA GLY A 197 -29.45 -10.29 -9.37
C GLY A 197 -29.06 -11.44 -10.31
N ASP A 198 -27.84 -11.97 -10.23
CA ASP A 198 -27.35 -13.02 -11.13
C ASP A 198 -26.76 -14.19 -10.32
N ASP A 199 -27.55 -15.24 -10.12
CA ASP A 199 -27.17 -16.40 -9.32
C ASP A 199 -25.99 -17.19 -9.92
N LYS A 200 -25.83 -17.17 -11.25
CA LYS A 200 -24.67 -17.80 -11.89
C LYS A 200 -23.40 -16.99 -11.59
N PHE A 201 -23.47 -15.67 -11.76
CA PHE A 201 -22.37 -14.78 -11.40
C PHE A 201 -22.00 -14.91 -9.92
N LYS A 202 -22.99 -15.02 -9.03
CA LYS A 202 -22.75 -15.25 -7.59
C LYS A 202 -21.85 -16.46 -7.35
N VAL A 203 -22.19 -17.63 -7.90
CA VAL A 203 -21.41 -18.86 -7.73
C VAL A 203 -19.98 -18.70 -8.27
N ASP A 204 -19.84 -18.09 -9.44
CA ASP A 204 -18.52 -17.87 -10.04
C ASP A 204 -17.69 -16.85 -9.24
N TYR A 205 -18.33 -15.82 -8.68
CA TYR A 205 -17.66 -14.83 -7.84
C TYR A 205 -17.23 -15.41 -6.49
N GLU A 206 -18.08 -16.17 -5.81
CA GLU A 206 -17.75 -16.87 -4.56
C GLU A 206 -16.53 -17.79 -4.74
N ARG A 207 -16.50 -18.57 -5.83
CA ARG A 207 -15.34 -19.41 -6.17
C ARG A 207 -14.06 -18.60 -6.38
N SER A 208 -14.17 -17.46 -7.08
CA SER A 208 -13.02 -16.59 -7.32
C SER A 208 -12.48 -15.96 -6.03
N ILE A 209 -13.35 -15.64 -5.07
CA ILE A 209 -12.96 -15.13 -3.76
C ILE A 209 -12.30 -16.23 -2.91
N GLU A 210 -12.83 -17.46 -2.95
CA GLU A 210 -12.24 -18.62 -2.26
C GLU A 210 -10.84 -18.95 -2.78
N GLU A 211 -10.64 -18.92 -4.11
CA GLU A 211 -9.32 -19.12 -4.72
C GLU A 211 -8.32 -18.04 -4.27
N LEU A 212 -8.75 -16.77 -4.26
CA LEU A 212 -7.93 -15.67 -3.82
C LEU A 212 -7.57 -15.79 -2.32
N SER A 213 -8.54 -16.16 -1.48
CA SER A 213 -8.34 -16.38 -0.05
C SER A 213 -7.29 -17.47 0.18
N THR A 214 -7.43 -18.61 -0.49
CA THR A 214 -6.48 -19.73 -0.45
C THR A 214 -5.07 -19.29 -0.84
N ASN A 215 -4.93 -18.45 -1.86
CA ASN A 215 -3.63 -17.95 -2.29
C ASN A 215 -2.98 -17.02 -1.25
N ILE A 216 -3.77 -16.22 -0.54
CA ILE A 216 -3.28 -15.36 0.55
C ILE A 216 -2.89 -16.19 1.77
N GLU A 217 -3.65 -17.23 2.11
CA GLU A 217 -3.29 -18.18 3.18
C GLU A 217 -1.95 -18.88 2.89
N LYS A 218 -1.73 -19.34 1.66
CA LYS A 218 -0.43 -19.92 1.27
C LYS A 218 0.73 -18.93 1.45
N LEU A 219 0.54 -17.66 1.12
CA LEU A 219 1.56 -16.63 1.35
C LEU A 219 1.86 -16.45 2.85
N LYS A 220 0.83 -16.57 3.69
CA LYS A 220 0.95 -16.52 5.14
C LYS A 220 1.76 -17.70 5.67
N ASP A 221 1.48 -18.91 5.25
CA ASP A 221 2.23 -20.10 5.68
C ASP A 221 3.72 -19.99 5.29
N LEU A 222 4.01 -19.56 4.05
CA LEU A 222 5.37 -19.31 3.58
C LEU A 222 6.08 -18.17 4.32
N SER A 223 5.35 -17.25 4.93
CA SER A 223 5.93 -16.19 5.77
C SER A 223 6.29 -16.69 7.16
N VAL A 224 5.51 -17.62 7.72
CA VAL A 224 5.77 -18.23 9.02
C VAL A 224 6.99 -19.15 8.96
N GLU A 225 7.09 -19.97 7.91
CA GLU A 225 8.24 -20.87 7.70
C GLU A 225 9.58 -20.13 7.57
N ARG A 226 9.57 -18.91 7.02
CA ARG A 226 10.78 -18.08 6.89
C ARG A 226 11.26 -17.44 8.20
N ASN A 227 10.40 -17.42 9.23
CA ASN A 227 10.66 -16.79 10.52
C ASN A 227 10.93 -17.81 11.65
N GLN A 228 11.04 -19.10 11.32
CA GLN A 228 11.46 -20.19 12.22
C GLN A 228 12.90 -20.61 11.91
#